data_AF-A0A7W8R362-F1
#
_entry.id   AF-A0A7W8R362-F1
#
_cell.length_a   1.000
_cell.length_b   1.000
_cell.length_c   1.000
_cell.angle_alpha   90.00
_cell.angle_beta   90.00
_cell.angle_gamma   90.00
#
_symmetry.space_group_name_H-M   'P 1'
#
loop_
_entity.id
_entity.type
_entity.pdbx_description
1 polymer ?
#
loop_
_entity_poly.entity_id
_entity_poly.type
_entity_poly.pdbx_seq_one_letter_code
_entity_poly.pdbx_strand_id
1 'polypeptide(L)'
;MEGHFTATGRKESISVIKPKLNADGTGCDGKCVLTLRFSDEHTPPIKIEDCIGGTPVNLGDLDGDGKDEIGILREWFNSCWHNYNVYTFKDGRWEFAVPPIRTHCNQWENGLKPIVKDQVKKGFAKINYSVMVKSHIITESKIVKVK
;
A
#
# COMPACT_ATOMS: atom_id res chain seq x y z
N MET A 1 5.00 -1.91 -12.55
CA MET A 1 5.84 -2.70 -11.60
C MET A 1 5.45 -4.16 -11.71
N GLU A 2 6.30 -5.10 -11.31
CA GLU A 2 6.07 -6.54 -11.50
C GLU A 2 6.41 -7.36 -10.25
N GLY A 3 5.83 -8.55 -10.10
CA GLY A 3 6.05 -9.43 -8.95
C GLY A 3 5.25 -10.73 -9.00
N HIS A 4 5.44 -11.56 -7.98
CA HIS A 4 4.77 -12.84 -7.79
C HIS A 4 3.59 -12.70 -6.83
N PHE A 5 2.54 -11.97 -7.22
CA PHE A 5 1.55 -11.52 -6.24
C PHE A 5 0.46 -12.55 -5.89
N THR A 6 0.10 -13.44 -6.82
CA THR A 6 -1.02 -14.37 -6.65
C THR A 6 -0.61 -15.83 -6.51
N ALA A 7 0.56 -16.19 -7.04
CA ALA A 7 1.15 -17.52 -6.89
C ALA A 7 2.67 -17.46 -7.10
N THR A 8 3.40 -18.32 -6.39
CA THR A 8 4.84 -18.49 -6.58
C THR A 8 5.15 -18.88 -8.02
N GLY A 9 6.12 -18.21 -8.65
CA GLY A 9 6.57 -18.50 -10.01
C GLY A 9 5.70 -17.92 -11.12
N ARG A 10 4.50 -17.40 -10.82
CA ARG A 10 3.69 -16.62 -11.77
C ARG A 10 3.99 -15.14 -11.60
N LYS A 11 4.65 -14.52 -12.57
CA LYS A 11 4.98 -13.08 -12.51
C LYS A 11 3.91 -12.28 -13.25
N GLU A 12 3.49 -11.18 -12.66
CA GLU A 12 2.45 -10.30 -13.22
C GLU A 12 2.90 -8.84 -13.11
N SER A 13 2.38 -7.99 -13.99
CA SER A 13 2.60 -6.55 -13.92
C SER A 13 1.36 -5.83 -13.42
N ILE A 14 1.55 -4.72 -12.70
CA ILE A 14 0.48 -3.85 -12.21
C ILE A 14 0.46 -2.55 -13.00
N SER A 15 -0.71 -2.23 -13.54
CA SER A 15 -1.07 -0.94 -14.12
C SER A 15 -1.94 -0.13 -13.14
N VAL A 16 -1.65 1.15 -13.01
CA VAL A 16 -2.41 2.08 -12.15
C VAL A 16 -3.40 2.86 -13.00
N ILE A 17 -4.68 2.75 -12.67
CA ILE A 17 -5.75 3.51 -13.32
C ILE A 17 -6.27 4.53 -12.30
N LYS A 18 -5.91 5.81 -12.51
CA LYS A 18 -6.34 6.93 -11.67
C LYS A 18 -7.79 7.33 -11.99
N PRO A 19 -8.58 7.80 -11.01
CA PRO A 19 -9.88 8.36 -11.31
C PRO A 19 -9.75 9.63 -12.15
N LYS A 20 -10.80 9.95 -12.91
CA LYS A 20 -10.88 11.22 -13.63
C LYS A 20 -11.15 12.35 -12.63
N LEU A 21 -10.26 13.34 -12.58
CA LEU A 21 -10.47 14.53 -11.76
C LEU A 21 -11.49 15.46 -12.44
N ASN A 22 -12.25 16.19 -11.63
CA ASN A 22 -13.14 17.24 -12.12
C ASN A 22 -12.33 18.45 -12.63
N ALA A 23 -13.00 19.39 -13.31
CA ALA A 23 -12.32 20.51 -13.96
C ALA A 23 -11.54 21.43 -13.00
N ASP A 24 -11.99 21.57 -11.75
CA ASP A 24 -11.32 22.40 -10.74
C ASP A 24 -10.22 21.65 -9.95
N GLY A 25 -10.08 20.33 -10.15
CA GLY A 25 -9.06 19.52 -9.50
C GLY A 25 -9.23 19.36 -8.00
N THR A 26 -10.43 19.63 -7.45
CA THR A 26 -10.74 19.45 -6.02
C THR A 26 -11.52 18.17 -5.73
N GLY A 27 -11.94 17.46 -6.78
CA GLY A 27 -12.73 16.24 -6.70
C GLY A 27 -12.56 15.35 -7.93
N CYS A 28 -13.39 14.31 -8.00
CA CYS A 28 -13.43 13.41 -9.15
C CYS A 28 -14.75 13.53 -9.89
N ASP A 29 -14.72 13.29 -11.19
CA ASP A 29 -15.93 13.04 -11.99
C ASP A 29 -16.49 11.67 -11.59
N GLY A 30 -17.37 11.66 -10.58
CA GLY A 30 -17.88 10.44 -9.95
C GLY A 30 -17.11 10.08 -8.69
N LYS A 31 -16.78 8.78 -8.51
CA LYS A 31 -16.06 8.32 -7.31
C LYS A 31 -14.54 8.44 -7.51
N CYS A 32 -13.84 8.89 -6.47
CA CYS A 32 -12.38 8.87 -6.42
C CYS A 32 -11.87 7.47 -6.08
N VAL A 33 -11.80 6.59 -7.09
CA VAL A 33 -11.30 5.22 -6.93
C VAL A 33 -10.04 5.02 -7.76
N LEU A 34 -8.94 4.74 -7.08
CA LEU A 34 -7.72 4.24 -7.72
C LEU A 34 -7.88 2.73 -7.96
N THR A 35 -7.62 2.28 -9.18
CA THR A 35 -7.65 0.84 -9.50
C THR A 35 -6.25 0.35 -9.85
N LEU A 36 -5.81 -0.69 -9.15
CA LEU A 36 -4.63 -1.47 -9.55
C LEU A 36 -5.11 -2.67 -10.37
N ARG A 37 -4.76 -2.67 -11.65
CA ARG A 37 -5.10 -3.74 -12.59
C ARG A 37 -3.87 -4.61 -12.86
N PHE A 38 -4.06 -5.92 -12.82
CA PHE A 38 -3.01 -6.90 -13.07
C PHE A 38 -3.01 -7.30 -14.56
N SER A 39 -1.84 -7.72 -15.06
CA SER A 39 -1.69 -8.19 -16.44
C SER A 39 -2.42 -9.50 -16.72
N ASP A 40 -2.60 -10.33 -15.69
CA ASP A 40 -3.51 -11.46 -15.77
C ASP A 40 -4.95 -11.01 -15.56
N GLU A 41 -5.82 -11.39 -16.49
CA GLU A 41 -7.24 -11.06 -16.44
C GLU A 41 -8.01 -11.87 -15.38
N HIS A 42 -7.45 -12.99 -14.90
CA HIS A 42 -8.04 -13.78 -13.82
C HIS A 42 -7.72 -13.25 -12.43
N THR A 43 -6.70 -12.39 -12.29
CA THR A 43 -6.37 -11.75 -11.01
C THR A 43 -7.33 -10.58 -10.76
N PRO A 44 -8.11 -10.59 -9.67
CA PRO A 44 -9.05 -9.52 -9.39
C PRO A 44 -8.31 -8.19 -9.17
N PRO A 45 -8.86 -7.05 -9.62
CA PRO A 45 -8.23 -5.76 -9.38
C PRO A 45 -8.34 -5.34 -7.91
N ILE A 46 -7.41 -4.49 -7.46
CA ILE A 46 -7.54 -3.78 -6.16
C ILE A 46 -8.21 -2.43 -6.44
N LYS A 47 -9.34 -2.17 -5.78
CA LYS A 47 -10.02 -0.87 -5.81
C LYS A 47 -9.78 -0.14 -4.48
N ILE A 48 -9.22 1.06 -4.56
CA ILE A 48 -8.91 1.88 -3.40
C ILE A 48 -9.81 3.12 -3.48
N GLU A 49 -10.85 3.12 -2.66
CA GLU A 49 -11.75 4.27 -2.51
C GLU A 49 -11.02 5.47 -1.88
N ASP A 50 -11.59 6.67 -2.04
CA ASP A 50 -11.04 7.94 -1.58
C ASP A 50 -9.55 8.10 -1.91
N CYS A 51 -9.18 7.76 -3.14
CA CYS A 51 -7.80 7.73 -3.58
C CYS A 51 -7.69 8.26 -5.01
N ILE A 52 -6.86 9.28 -5.22
CA ILE A 52 -6.70 9.92 -6.54
C ILE A 52 -5.43 9.47 -7.26
N GLY A 53 -4.59 8.71 -6.58
CA GLY A 53 -3.29 8.31 -7.10
C GLY A 53 -2.46 7.54 -6.07
N GLY A 54 -1.26 7.18 -6.50
CA GLY A 54 -0.33 6.38 -5.73
C GLY A 54 0.52 5.52 -6.66
N THR A 55 1.75 5.25 -6.24
CA THR A 55 2.67 4.35 -6.95
C THR A 55 2.77 3.04 -6.16
N PRO A 56 2.33 1.90 -6.71
CA PRO A 56 2.50 0.62 -6.06
C PRO A 56 3.98 0.21 -6.01
N VAL A 57 4.39 -0.39 -4.90
CA VAL A 57 5.74 -0.88 -4.62
C VAL A 57 5.66 -2.37 -4.31
N ASN A 58 6.58 -3.15 -4.88
CA ASN A 58 6.68 -4.57 -4.60
C ASN A 58 7.51 -4.70 -3.33
N LEU A 59 6.89 -5.20 -2.27
CA LEU A 59 7.54 -5.33 -0.96
C LEU A 59 8.26 -6.67 -0.80
N GLY A 60 8.18 -7.52 -1.82
CA GLY A 60 8.55 -8.93 -1.75
C GLY A 60 7.61 -9.71 -0.84
N ASP A 61 7.91 -10.98 -0.68
CA ASP A 61 7.25 -11.88 0.27
C ASP A 61 7.60 -11.49 1.72
N LEU A 62 6.71 -10.76 2.39
CA LEU A 62 6.89 -10.29 3.77
C LEU A 62 6.63 -11.38 4.80
N ASP A 63 5.68 -12.29 4.54
CA ASP A 63 5.22 -13.26 5.53
C ASP A 63 5.85 -14.67 5.37
N GLY A 64 6.47 -14.92 4.23
CA GLY A 64 7.13 -16.16 3.87
C GLY A 64 6.19 -17.22 3.28
N ASP A 65 5.09 -16.81 2.66
CA ASP A 65 4.11 -17.68 2.00
C ASP A 65 4.38 -17.90 0.49
N GLY A 66 5.43 -17.25 -0.04
CA GLY A 66 5.88 -17.39 -1.42
C GLY A 66 5.19 -16.46 -2.42
N LYS A 67 4.35 -15.52 -1.96
CA LYS A 67 3.78 -14.44 -2.77
C LYS A 67 4.31 -13.09 -2.30
N ASP A 68 4.38 -12.14 -3.22
CA ASP A 68 4.81 -10.77 -2.92
C ASP A 68 3.66 -9.91 -2.36
N GLU A 69 3.94 -9.10 -1.34
CA GLU A 69 3.03 -8.05 -0.89
C GLU A 69 3.16 -6.77 -1.74
N ILE A 70 2.04 -6.05 -1.87
CA ILE A 70 1.97 -4.79 -2.61
C ILE A 70 1.76 -3.64 -1.63
N GLY A 71 2.71 -2.72 -1.58
CA GLY A 71 2.58 -1.47 -0.83
C GLY A 71 2.13 -0.32 -1.71
N ILE A 72 1.30 0.59 -1.19
CA ILE A 72 0.93 1.81 -1.90
C ILE A 72 0.65 2.96 -0.94
N LEU A 73 1.30 4.10 -1.19
CA LEU A 73 0.96 5.35 -0.54
C LEU A 73 -0.26 5.95 -1.24
N ARG A 74 -1.36 6.14 -0.50
CA ARG A 74 -2.58 6.76 -1.05
C ARG A 74 -2.39 8.25 -1.21
N GLU A 75 -2.59 8.76 -2.42
CA GLU A 75 -2.59 10.20 -2.70
C GLU A 75 -4.00 10.78 -2.49
N TRP A 76 -4.05 12.01 -1.98
CA TRP A 76 -5.26 12.82 -1.82
C TRP A 76 -4.96 14.28 -2.15
N PHE A 77 -5.98 15.07 -2.50
CA PHE A 77 -5.84 16.45 -2.99
C PHE A 77 -5.04 17.35 -2.06
N ASN A 78 -5.32 17.25 -0.77
CA ASN A 78 -4.78 18.15 0.24
C ASN A 78 -4.57 17.43 1.57
N SER A 79 -3.39 16.89 1.79
CA SER A 79 -2.91 16.48 3.12
C SER A 79 -1.45 16.10 3.01
N CYS A 80 -0.69 16.20 4.11
CA CYS A 80 0.54 15.42 4.27
C CYS A 80 0.28 14.07 4.95
N TRP A 81 -0.89 13.91 5.58
CA TRP A 81 -1.28 12.67 6.24
C TRP A 81 -1.90 11.72 5.24
N HIS A 82 -1.27 10.55 5.09
CA HIS A 82 -1.71 9.52 4.16
C HIS A 82 -1.62 8.15 4.81
N ASN A 83 -2.50 7.26 4.41
CA ASN A 83 -2.36 5.85 4.73
C ASN A 83 -1.47 5.17 3.66
N TYR A 84 -0.48 4.43 4.13
CA TYR A 84 0.21 3.44 3.35
C TYR A 84 -0.51 2.10 3.52
N ASN A 85 -1.11 1.61 2.44
CA ASN A 85 -1.81 0.34 2.42
C ASN A 85 -0.84 -0.76 1.97
N VAL A 86 -0.96 -1.93 2.58
CA VAL A 86 -0.21 -3.14 2.21
C VAL A 86 -1.20 -4.24 1.91
N TYR A 87 -1.16 -4.78 0.70
CA TYR A 87 -2.05 -5.84 0.25
C TYR A 87 -1.32 -7.17 0.13
N THR A 88 -2.00 -8.24 0.52
CA THR A 88 -1.61 -9.63 0.27
C THR A 88 -2.76 -10.35 -0.44
N PHE A 89 -2.44 -11.37 -1.23
CA PHE A 89 -3.44 -12.18 -1.93
C PHE A 89 -3.71 -13.46 -1.14
N LYS A 90 -4.94 -13.66 -0.68
CA LYS A 90 -5.30 -14.81 0.14
C LYS A 90 -6.67 -15.31 -0.24
N ASP A 91 -6.82 -16.63 -0.36
CA ASP A 91 -8.09 -17.30 -0.66
C ASP A 91 -8.83 -16.69 -1.87
N GLY A 92 -8.08 -16.32 -2.92
CA GLY A 92 -8.62 -15.76 -4.16
C GLY A 92 -9.00 -14.27 -4.10
N ARG A 93 -8.65 -13.55 -3.03
CA ARG A 93 -8.98 -12.13 -2.87
C ARG A 93 -7.83 -11.32 -2.27
N TRP A 94 -7.88 -10.00 -2.50
CA TRP A 94 -6.96 -9.05 -1.88
C TRP A 94 -7.43 -8.67 -0.48
N GLU A 95 -6.52 -8.72 0.48
CA GLU A 95 -6.75 -8.25 1.85
C GLU A 95 -5.62 -7.33 2.30
N PHE A 96 -5.88 -6.54 3.34
CA PHE A 96 -4.80 -5.81 4.00
C PHE A 96 -3.90 -6.79 4.76
N ALA A 97 -2.63 -6.86 4.34
CA ALA A 97 -1.60 -7.70 4.95
C ALA A 97 -1.30 -7.25 6.38
N VAL A 98 -1.37 -5.94 6.63
CA VAL A 98 -1.31 -5.29 7.94
C VAL A 98 -2.34 -4.14 7.98
N PRO A 99 -2.79 -3.67 9.16
CA PRO A 99 -3.64 -2.48 9.22
C PRO A 99 -3.02 -1.29 8.48
N PRO A 100 -3.82 -0.44 7.80
CA PRO A 100 -3.31 0.73 7.10
C PRO A 100 -2.37 1.56 7.97
N ILE A 101 -1.18 1.85 7.45
CA ILE A 101 -0.11 2.50 8.19
C ILE A 101 -0.27 4.00 8.02
N ARG A 102 -0.60 4.72 9.08
CA ARG A 102 -0.71 6.17 9.05
C ARG A 102 0.70 6.77 8.90
N THR A 103 0.92 7.54 7.85
CA THR A 103 2.20 8.19 7.53
C THR A 103 1.99 9.68 7.32
N HIS A 104 3.05 10.45 7.53
CA HIS A 104 3.10 11.87 7.23
C HIS A 104 4.26 12.17 6.27
N CYS A 105 4.20 13.27 5.52
CA CYS A 105 5.19 13.61 4.49
C CYS A 105 6.66 13.59 5.00
N ASN A 106 6.90 14.11 6.21
CA ASN A 106 8.22 14.08 6.86
C ASN A 106 8.82 12.68 7.05
N GLN A 107 8.01 11.61 7.10
CA GLN A 107 8.52 10.24 7.20
C GLN A 107 9.29 9.85 5.92
N TRP A 108 8.83 10.31 4.76
CA TRP A 108 9.44 10.03 3.47
C TRP A 108 10.70 10.84 3.22
N GLU A 109 10.70 12.10 3.64
CA GLU A 109 11.86 12.99 3.60
C GLU A 109 13.03 12.42 4.42
N ASN A 110 12.73 11.71 5.51
CA ASN A 110 13.71 11.03 6.35
C ASN A 110 14.10 9.62 5.84
N GLY A 111 13.61 9.19 4.67
CA GLY A 111 13.93 7.90 4.08
C GLY A 111 13.37 6.67 4.84
N LEU A 112 12.40 6.88 5.74
CA LEU A 112 11.84 5.79 6.55
C LEU A 112 10.79 5.01 5.76
N LYS A 113 11.13 3.76 5.42
CA LYS A 113 10.17 2.82 4.79
C LYS A 113 9.01 2.54 5.75
N PRO A 114 7.74 2.59 5.31
CA PRO A 114 6.59 2.32 6.19
C PRO A 114 6.55 0.90 6.71
N ILE A 115 7.11 -0.05 5.97
CA ILE A 115 7.11 -1.46 6.33
C ILE A 115 8.39 -2.14 5.82
N VAL A 116 8.93 -3.04 6.63
CA VAL A 116 10.04 -3.93 6.27
C VAL A 116 9.81 -5.32 6.88
N LYS A 117 10.19 -6.38 6.15
CA LYS A 117 10.13 -7.77 6.62
C LYS A 117 10.95 -7.94 7.90
N ASP A 118 10.36 -8.58 8.90
CA ASP A 118 11.09 -8.97 10.11
C ASP A 118 12.06 -10.11 9.79
N GLN A 119 13.35 -9.89 10.08
CA GLN A 119 14.41 -10.85 9.74
C GLN A 119 14.52 -12.01 10.75
N VAL A 120 13.88 -11.88 11.92
CA VAL A 120 13.98 -12.85 13.01
C VAL A 120 12.71 -13.69 13.09
N LYS A 121 11.54 -13.08 12.93
CA LYS A 121 10.24 -13.71 13.13
C LYS A 121 9.48 -13.83 11.81
N LYS A 122 9.48 -15.04 11.24
CA LYS A 122 8.70 -15.36 10.04
C LYS A 122 7.22 -14.99 10.23
N GLY A 123 6.60 -14.39 9.20
CA GLY A 123 5.21 -13.94 9.25
C GLY A 123 4.99 -12.59 9.94
N PHE A 124 6.07 -11.84 10.21
CA PHE A 124 5.98 -10.53 10.85
C PHE A 124 6.75 -9.48 10.05
N ALA A 125 6.33 -8.23 10.24
CA ALA A 125 6.98 -7.06 9.67
C ALA A 125 7.10 -5.94 10.72
N LYS A 126 8.17 -5.16 10.62
CA LYS A 126 8.27 -3.88 11.33
C LYS A 126 7.56 -2.82 10.51
N ILE A 127 6.60 -2.14 11.13
CA ILE A 127 5.97 -0.95 10.54
C ILE A 127 6.51 0.32 11.21
N ASN A 128 6.65 1.38 10.41
CA ASN A 128 6.96 2.74 10.86
C ASN A 128 5.75 3.63 10.55
N TYR A 129 5.16 4.23 11.59
CA TYR A 129 3.94 5.03 11.48
C TYR A 129 4.11 6.38 12.17
N SER A 130 3.46 7.40 11.61
CA SER A 130 3.50 8.76 12.13
C SER A 130 2.39 8.98 13.16
N VAL A 131 2.73 9.67 14.25
CA VAL A 131 1.79 10.08 15.30
C VAL A 131 1.98 11.55 15.65
N MET A 132 0.89 12.22 16.02
CA MET A 132 0.92 13.57 16.56
C MET A 132 1.08 13.49 18.07
N VAL A 133 2.19 13.99 18.60
CA VAL A 133 2.43 14.10 20.03
C VAL A 133 2.56 15.58 20.38
N LYS A 134 1.57 16.10 21.10
CA LYS A 134 1.39 17.54 21.35
C LYS A 134 1.29 18.31 20.02
N SER A 135 2.36 19.00 19.62
CA SER A 135 2.44 19.80 18.40
C SER A 135 3.55 19.32 17.46
N HIS A 136 4.09 18.11 17.69
CA HIS A 136 5.14 17.52 16.87
C HIS A 136 4.67 16.22 16.23
N ILE A 137 5.12 15.99 15.01
CA ILE A 137 4.92 14.74 14.29
C ILE A 137 6.18 13.90 14.49
N ILE A 138 6.01 12.76 15.13
CA ILE A 138 7.10 11.79 15.35
C ILE A 138 6.77 10.48 14.65
N THR A 139 7.80 9.71 14.33
CA THR A 139 7.65 8.36 13.79
C THR A 139 7.90 7.35 14.89
N GLU A 140 6.94 6.45 15.09
CA GLU A 140 7.06 5.29 15.96
C GLU A 140 7.17 4.01 15.14
N SER A 141 7.59 2.93 15.79
CA SER A 141 7.67 1.61 15.16
C SER A 141 7.06 0.53 16.03
N LYS A 142 6.50 -0.50 15.40
CA LYS A 142 6.12 -1.75 16.07
C LYS A 142 6.24 -2.95 15.13
N ILE A 143 6.35 -4.14 15.72
CA ILE A 143 6.28 -5.40 14.99
C ILE A 143 4.82 -5.84 14.92
N VAL A 144 4.37 -6.22 13.73
CA VAL A 144 3.00 -6.71 13.49
C VAL A 144 3.03 -8.02 12.73
N LYS A 145 2.02 -8.86 12.96
CA LYS A 145 1.83 -10.08 12.18
C LYS A 145 1.29 -9.71 10.79
N VAL A 146 1.84 -10.31 9.76
CA VAL A 146 1.33 -10.25 8.39
C VAL A 146 0.31 -11.39 8.21
N LYS A 147 -0.82 -11.08 7.57
CA LYS A 147 -2.00 -11.97 7.52
C LYS A 147 -1.89 -13.11 6.53
#